data_AF-W9ZBZ6-F1
#
_entry.id   AF-W9ZBZ6-F1
#
_cell.length_a   1.000
_cell.length_b   1.000
_cell.length_c   1.000
_cell.angle_alpha   90.00
_cell.angle_beta   90.00
_cell.angle_gamma   90.00
#
_symmetry.space_group_name_H-M   'P 1'
#
loop_
_entity.id
_entity.type
_entity.pdbx_description
1 polymer ?
#
loop_
_entity_poly.entity_id
_entity_poly.type
_entity_poly.pdbx_seq_one_letter_code
_entity_poly.pdbx_strand_id
1 'polypeptide(L)'
;MLAILSVSALHLSHFSTERREFLRERAITYHNQALSIASAFIDAYNDKNAQHLFAFSILTIYYSFAQTPEHDDGPYPPWVVLIKGCTSFMALARSTLLVGPFSALLQKARRRLELREQTFKTDYMQQLRFFVDETITDSERRSVYHDAIHGLNQTYGSHRMRYAKIAKGYGHRVEVEAGLQPAHQPRNRFQLKLQAKMELFPRIDTLADGKVDFKLYRYTPSFPAAIVATVIFAILSCLHIWRLSKARAWYFIPFTIGGAFETIGYAARIVSHNNKESVPAYSVQAILILVAPALFAASIYMILGRIIISLRAQHLSLIPVRWLTKVFVCGDIVSFSLQAAGGGIQASGTIEAYDRGEKIILAGLFIQIVVFGFFVITSGLFHRKCLKNPTLAARENAFPWKLDLKVLYTVSIIILVRSVFRVVEYLQGNGGYLISHEVFLYIFDAILMAIVMVIFLIWYVDHLQYKDGNEYDLEPCVVDETNSS
;
A
#
# COMPACT_ATOMS: atom_id res chain seq x y z
N MET A 1 25.75 10.22 20.39
CA MET A 1 24.80 11.09 21.12
C MET A 1 24.26 12.22 20.26
N LEU A 2 25.11 12.98 19.55
CA LEU A 2 24.67 14.09 18.68
C LEU A 2 23.61 13.68 17.64
N ALA A 3 23.74 12.52 17.00
CA ALA A 3 22.72 12.00 16.07
C ALA A 3 21.37 11.67 16.74
N ILE A 4 21.36 11.35 18.04
CA ILE A 4 20.10 11.16 18.78
C ILE A 4 19.49 12.53 19.06
N LEU A 5 20.32 13.51 19.48
CA LEU A 5 19.87 14.88 19.72
C LEU A 5 19.35 15.54 18.44
N SER A 6 19.94 15.27 17.28
CA SER A 6 19.46 15.79 16.00
C SER A 6 18.07 15.25 15.65
N VAL A 7 17.84 13.94 15.77
CA VAL A 7 16.52 13.33 15.53
C VAL A 7 15.49 13.80 16.56
N SER A 8 15.86 13.87 17.84
CA SER A 8 14.98 14.34 18.91
C SER A 8 14.59 15.81 18.75
N ALA A 9 15.54 16.69 18.40
CA ALA A 9 15.28 18.11 18.14
C ALA A 9 14.38 18.28 16.90
N LEU A 10 14.63 17.49 15.84
CA LEU A 10 13.80 17.51 14.64
C LEU A 10 12.38 17.02 14.92
N HIS A 11 12.24 15.95 15.69
CA HIS A 11 10.94 15.43 16.12
C HIS A 11 10.20 16.47 16.97
N LEU A 12 10.85 17.08 17.96
CA LEU A 12 10.24 18.10 18.82
C LEU A 12 9.83 19.35 18.04
N SER A 13 10.58 19.73 17.00
CA SER A 13 10.24 20.87 16.14
C SER A 13 8.90 20.74 15.43
N HIS A 14 8.42 19.51 15.21
CA HIS A 14 7.11 19.26 14.60
C HIS A 14 5.94 19.51 15.57
N PHE A 15 6.18 19.43 16.88
CA PHE A 15 5.15 19.59 17.92
C PHE A 15 5.15 20.98 18.58
N SER A 16 6.28 21.69 18.58
CA SER A 16 6.37 23.04 19.16
C SER A 16 6.29 24.12 18.07
N THR A 17 5.19 24.88 18.03
CA THR A 17 5.01 25.98 17.07
C THR A 17 5.91 27.18 17.38
N GLU A 18 6.10 27.51 18.66
CA GLU A 18 6.84 28.71 19.10
C GLU A 18 8.37 28.58 18.93
N ARG A 19 8.92 27.36 18.96
CA ARG A 19 10.37 27.10 18.89
C ARG A 19 10.79 26.27 17.68
N ARG A 20 9.91 26.15 16.68
CA ARG A 20 10.09 25.26 15.52
C ARG A 20 11.39 25.53 14.77
N GLU A 21 11.65 26.79 14.42
CA GLU A 21 12.83 27.19 13.65
C GLU A 21 14.12 26.97 14.42
N PHE A 22 14.16 27.41 15.69
CA PHE A 22 15.28 27.19 16.59
C PHE A 22 15.63 25.71 16.77
N LEU A 23 14.61 24.84 16.93
CA LEU A 23 14.82 23.40 17.08
C LEU A 23 15.26 22.74 15.77
N ARG A 24 14.77 23.22 14.61
CA ARG A 24 15.24 22.78 13.29
C ARG A 24 16.70 23.13 13.06
N GLU A 25 17.09 24.36 13.36
CA GLU A 25 18.47 24.83 13.24
C GLU A 25 19.41 24.03 14.16
N ARG A 26 18.99 23.76 15.39
CA ARG A 26 19.71 22.87 16.31
C ARG A 26 19.82 21.45 15.77
N ALA A 27 18.75 20.91 15.17
CA ALA A 27 18.77 19.58 14.59
C ALA A 27 19.78 19.46 13.44
N ILE A 28 19.85 20.47 12.57
CA ILE A 28 20.85 20.56 11.48
C ILE A 28 22.26 20.65 12.06
N THR A 29 22.47 21.52 13.04
CA THR A 29 23.77 21.71 13.68
C THR A 29 24.29 20.42 14.30
N TYR A 30 23.45 19.74 15.10
CA TYR A 30 23.82 18.47 15.70
C TYR A 30 24.06 17.36 14.66
N HIS A 31 23.30 17.36 13.57
CA HIS A 31 23.50 16.38 12.49
C HIS A 31 24.83 16.60 11.76
N ASN A 32 25.16 17.83 11.38
CA ASN A 32 26.41 18.18 10.70
C ASN A 32 27.64 17.88 11.57
N GLN A 33 27.57 18.20 12.87
CA GLN A 33 28.61 17.83 13.83
C GLN A 33 28.75 16.31 13.96
N ALA A 34 27.64 15.59 14.02
CA ALA A 34 27.65 14.13 14.08
C ALA A 34 28.24 13.51 12.81
N LEU A 35 27.93 14.08 11.63
CA LEU A 35 28.46 13.63 10.33
C LEU A 35 29.97 13.86 10.23
N SER A 36 30.46 15.04 10.64
CA SER A 36 31.90 15.34 10.68
C SER A 36 32.67 14.34 11.55
N ILE A 37 32.16 14.04 12.74
CA ILE A 37 32.76 13.05 13.64
C ILE A 37 32.67 11.64 13.04
N ALA A 38 31.52 11.27 12.48
CA ALA A 38 31.32 9.95 11.89
C ALA A 38 32.23 9.70 10.69
N SER A 39 32.50 10.71 9.85
CA SER A 39 33.42 10.60 8.71
C SER A 39 34.79 10.10 9.14
N ALA A 40 35.35 10.68 10.21
CA ALA A 40 36.65 10.24 10.74
C ALA A 40 36.63 8.78 11.25
N PHE A 41 35.49 8.32 11.78
CA PHE A 41 35.33 6.92 12.20
C PHE A 41 35.10 5.95 11.03
N ILE A 42 34.53 6.43 9.92
CA ILE A 42 34.38 5.65 8.68
C ILE A 42 35.76 5.44 8.05
N ASP A 43 36.58 6.49 7.97
CA ASP A 43 37.93 6.41 7.42
C ASP A 43 38.86 5.52 8.27
N ALA A 44 38.65 5.51 9.59
CA ALA A 44 39.34 4.65 10.55
C ALA A 44 38.45 3.49 11.05
N TYR A 45 37.77 2.80 10.14
CA TYR A 45 36.87 1.69 10.47
C TYR A 45 37.55 0.62 11.33
N ASN A 46 36.90 0.21 12.42
CA ASN A 46 37.30 -0.93 13.24
C ASN A 46 36.10 -1.65 13.87
N ASP A 47 36.26 -2.91 14.28
CA ASP A 47 35.14 -3.67 14.85
C ASP A 47 34.57 -3.07 16.15
N LYS A 48 35.35 -2.27 16.88
CA LYS A 48 34.89 -1.59 18.11
C LYS A 48 33.95 -0.42 17.80
N ASN A 49 34.18 0.30 16.71
CA ASN A 49 33.38 1.44 16.29
C ASN A 49 32.21 1.06 15.36
N ALA A 50 32.21 -0.17 14.83
CA ALA A 50 31.19 -0.64 13.90
C ALA A 50 29.76 -0.55 14.43
N GLN A 51 29.55 -0.85 15.72
CA GLN A 51 28.23 -0.73 16.36
C GLN A 51 27.75 0.73 16.42
N HIS A 52 28.67 1.65 16.69
CA HIS A 52 28.38 3.09 16.78
C HIS A 52 28.09 3.68 15.41
N LEU A 53 28.86 3.29 14.39
CA LEU A 53 28.64 3.66 12.99
C LEU A 53 27.32 3.12 12.45
N PHE A 54 26.94 1.90 12.82
CA PHE A 54 25.64 1.32 12.46
C PHE A 54 24.49 2.09 13.08
N ALA A 55 24.56 2.40 14.38
CA ALA A 55 23.56 3.21 15.07
C ALA A 55 23.45 4.61 14.45
N PHE A 56 24.58 5.24 14.14
CA PHE A 56 24.65 6.54 13.46
C PHE A 56 24.00 6.49 12.07
N SER A 57 24.28 5.44 11.29
CA SER A 57 23.72 5.26 9.94
C SER A 57 22.20 5.13 9.98
N ILE A 58 21.66 4.35 10.92
CA ILE A 58 20.21 4.21 11.11
C ILE A 58 19.59 5.57 11.47
N LEU A 59 20.16 6.29 12.45
CA LEU A 59 19.64 7.59 12.88
C LEU A 59 19.71 8.64 11.77
N THR A 60 20.73 8.58 10.91
CA THR A 60 20.86 9.46 9.75
C THR A 60 19.81 9.19 8.68
N ILE A 61 19.45 7.92 8.47
CA ILE A 61 18.32 7.55 7.61
C ILE A 61 17.02 8.12 8.17
N TYR A 62 16.75 7.96 9.47
CA TYR A 62 15.57 8.54 10.12
C TYR A 62 15.54 10.07 10.03
N TYR A 63 16.69 10.72 10.22
CA TYR A 63 16.83 12.16 10.08
C TYR A 63 16.50 12.63 8.66
N SER A 64 17.05 11.95 7.63
CA SER A 64 16.80 12.26 6.22
C SER A 64 15.32 12.08 5.83
N PHE A 65 14.63 11.07 6.35
CA PHE A 65 13.18 10.90 6.14
C PHE A 65 12.32 11.96 6.84
N ALA A 66 12.80 12.51 7.96
CA ALA A 66 12.07 13.48 8.76
C ALA A 66 12.31 14.94 8.33
N GLN A 67 13.24 15.19 7.41
CA GLN A 67 13.42 16.51 6.81
C GLN A 67 12.30 16.77 5.78
N THR A 68 11.80 18.01 5.75
CA THR A 68 10.96 18.47 4.63
C THR A 68 11.84 18.60 3.40
N PRO A 69 11.44 18.06 2.23
CA PRO A 69 12.28 18.08 1.04
C PRO A 69 12.52 19.52 0.59
N GLU A 70 13.73 20.03 0.82
CA GLU A 70 14.28 21.12 0.02
C GLU A 70 14.80 20.51 -1.29
N HIS A 71 14.64 21.27 -2.38
CA HIS A 71 14.94 20.84 -3.75
C HIS A 71 16.41 20.38 -3.82
N ASP A 72 16.64 19.09 -4.08
CA ASP A 72 17.97 18.53 -4.28
C ASP A 72 18.03 17.94 -5.69
N ASP A 73 18.88 18.52 -6.54
CA ASP A 73 18.96 18.29 -7.99
C ASP A 73 19.64 16.97 -8.39
N GLY A 74 19.74 16.01 -7.46
CA GLY A 74 20.39 14.72 -7.66
C GLY A 74 19.50 13.68 -8.39
N PRO A 75 20.09 12.73 -9.14
CA PRO A 75 19.32 11.68 -9.86
C PRO A 75 18.59 10.70 -8.93
N TYR A 76 18.95 10.66 -7.65
CA TYR A 76 18.30 9.86 -6.62
C TYR A 76 18.11 10.68 -5.35
N PRO A 77 16.99 10.51 -4.63
CA PRO A 77 16.82 11.13 -3.32
C PRO A 77 17.93 10.71 -2.34
N PRO A 78 18.46 11.61 -1.50
CA PRO A 78 19.55 11.33 -0.56
C PRO A 78 19.34 10.10 0.33
N TRP A 79 18.09 9.85 0.75
CA TRP A 79 17.75 8.70 1.57
C TRP A 79 17.97 7.36 0.84
N VAL A 80 17.85 7.30 -0.48
CA VAL A 80 18.11 6.08 -1.28
C VAL A 80 19.59 5.72 -1.21
N VAL A 81 20.45 6.73 -1.36
CA VAL A 81 21.92 6.59 -1.27
C VAL A 81 22.32 6.14 0.13
N LEU A 82 21.72 6.73 1.16
CA LEU A 82 21.97 6.36 2.56
C LEU A 82 21.55 4.93 2.88
N ILE A 83 20.41 4.46 2.38
CA ILE A 83 19.98 3.06 2.54
C ILE A 83 20.97 2.11 1.88
N LYS A 84 21.39 2.40 0.63
CA LYS A 84 22.37 1.58 -0.08
C LYS A 84 23.70 1.52 0.68
N GLY A 85 24.20 2.66 1.15
CA GLY A 85 25.41 2.74 1.98
C GLY A 85 25.30 1.92 3.26
N CYS A 86 24.16 1.99 3.96
CA CYS A 86 23.91 1.19 5.17
C CYS A 86 23.90 -0.32 4.88
N THR A 87 23.33 -0.76 3.74
CA THR A 87 23.35 -2.18 3.36
C THR A 87 24.76 -2.70 3.07
N SER A 88 25.60 -1.90 2.39
CA SER A 88 27.01 -2.25 2.16
C SER A 88 27.79 -2.30 3.48
N PHE A 89 27.56 -1.35 4.38
CA PHE A 89 28.17 -1.34 5.71
C PHE A 89 27.75 -2.55 6.55
N MET A 90 26.49 -2.96 6.50
CA MET A 90 26.00 -4.16 7.18
C MET A 90 26.68 -5.44 6.67
N ALA A 91 27.01 -5.50 5.38
CA ALA A 91 27.76 -6.61 4.81
C ALA A 91 29.20 -6.62 5.33
N LEU A 92 29.84 -5.45 5.41
CA LEU A 92 31.21 -5.28 5.92
C LEU A 92 31.31 -5.61 7.43
N ALA A 93 30.41 -5.07 8.24
CA ALA A 93 30.42 -5.20 9.70
C ALA A 93 29.62 -6.42 10.23
N ARG A 94 29.30 -7.39 9.36
CA ARG A 94 28.38 -8.49 9.66
C ARG A 94 28.78 -9.30 10.89
N SER A 95 30.05 -9.69 11.00
CA SER A 95 30.57 -10.50 12.11
C SER A 95 30.35 -9.81 13.46
N THR A 96 30.65 -8.51 13.52
CA THR A 96 30.56 -7.70 14.73
C THR A 96 29.11 -7.37 15.09
N LEU A 97 28.30 -6.96 14.10
CA LEU A 97 26.88 -6.60 14.31
C LEU A 97 26.02 -7.78 14.79
N LEU A 98 26.36 -9.00 14.40
CA LEU A 98 25.63 -10.21 14.81
C LEU A 98 25.95 -10.68 16.23
N VAL A 99 27.02 -10.18 16.85
CA VAL A 99 27.41 -10.51 18.24
C VAL A 99 27.04 -9.37 19.21
N GLY A 100 26.93 -8.14 18.71
CA GLY A 100 26.66 -6.95 19.51
C GLY A 100 25.18 -6.75 19.93
N PRO A 101 24.85 -5.57 20.51
CA PRO A 101 23.52 -5.26 21.02
C PRO A 101 22.41 -5.24 19.94
N PHE A 102 22.78 -5.04 18.67
CA PHE A 102 21.85 -5.09 17.54
C PHE A 102 21.59 -6.52 17.03
N SER A 103 22.22 -7.54 17.60
CA SER A 103 22.09 -8.94 17.18
C SER A 103 20.64 -9.43 17.17
N ALA A 104 19.83 -9.07 18.18
CA ALA A 104 18.42 -9.42 18.26
C ALA A 104 17.59 -8.75 17.13
N LEU A 105 17.86 -7.48 16.85
CA LEU A 105 17.24 -6.74 15.75
C LEU A 105 17.62 -7.36 14.39
N LEU A 106 18.87 -7.82 14.26
CA LEU A 106 19.42 -8.41 13.05
C LEU A 106 19.16 -9.90 12.91
N GLN A 107 18.65 -10.60 13.93
CA GLN A 107 18.45 -12.06 13.92
C GLN A 107 17.51 -12.50 12.79
N LYS A 108 16.47 -11.71 12.51
CA LYS A 108 15.52 -11.97 11.41
C LYS A 108 16.13 -11.68 10.04
N ALA A 109 17.02 -10.69 9.95
CA ALA A 109 17.79 -10.38 8.74
C ALA A 109 18.85 -11.46 8.47
N ARG A 110 19.54 -11.94 9.52
CA ARG A 110 20.52 -13.03 9.50
C ARG A 110 19.93 -14.30 8.89
N ARG A 111 18.77 -14.76 9.39
CA ARG A 111 18.09 -15.94 8.83
C ARG A 111 17.70 -15.77 7.36
N ARG A 112 17.41 -14.54 6.91
CA ARG A 112 17.11 -14.25 5.50
C ARG A 112 18.36 -14.23 4.62
N LEU A 113 19.48 -13.72 5.13
CA LEU A 113 20.76 -13.73 4.42
C LEU A 113 21.36 -15.14 4.32
N GLU A 114 21.34 -15.92 5.40
CA GLU A 114 21.83 -17.31 5.41
C GLU A 114 21.04 -18.20 4.42
N LEU A 115 19.74 -17.94 4.25
CA LEU A 115 18.91 -18.60 3.23
C LEU A 115 19.23 -18.15 1.79
N ARG A 116 19.85 -16.98 1.61
CA ARG A 116 20.25 -16.45 0.29
C ARG A 116 21.64 -16.94 -0.13
N GLU A 117 22.52 -17.27 0.81
CA GLU A 117 23.87 -17.80 0.54
C GLU A 117 23.86 -19.29 0.14
N GLN A 118 22.75 -20.01 0.34
CA GLN A 118 22.57 -21.36 -0.20
C GLN A 118 22.25 -21.27 -1.70
N THR A 119 23.27 -21.34 -2.55
CA THR A 119 23.11 -21.29 -4.02
C THR A 119 22.39 -22.56 -4.50
N PHE A 120 21.11 -22.44 -4.86
CA PHE A 120 20.35 -23.56 -5.41
C PHE A 120 20.75 -23.79 -6.88
N LYS A 121 21.41 -24.91 -7.18
CA LYS A 121 21.58 -25.37 -8.57
C LYS A 121 20.21 -25.82 -9.07
N THR A 122 19.52 -24.95 -9.82
CA THR A 122 18.26 -25.29 -10.49
C THR A 122 18.45 -25.19 -12.00
N ASP A 123 17.98 -26.20 -12.74
CA ASP A 123 18.27 -26.39 -14.16
C ASP A 123 17.90 -25.18 -15.03
N TYR A 124 16.79 -24.50 -14.73
CA TYR A 124 16.33 -23.32 -15.47
C TYR A 124 17.28 -22.10 -15.35
N MET A 125 17.93 -21.93 -14.20
CA MET A 125 18.88 -20.83 -14.00
C MET A 125 20.22 -21.10 -14.71
N GLN A 126 20.58 -22.39 -14.85
CA GLN A 126 21.72 -22.80 -15.66
C GLN A 126 21.43 -22.65 -17.16
N GLN A 127 20.19 -22.97 -17.60
CA GLN A 127 19.75 -22.71 -18.98
C GLN A 127 19.76 -21.22 -19.31
N LEU A 128 19.24 -20.37 -18.42
CA LEU A 128 19.27 -18.91 -18.62
C LEU A 128 20.71 -18.38 -18.69
N ARG A 129 21.60 -18.92 -17.85
CA ARG A 129 23.03 -18.59 -17.89
C ARG A 129 23.67 -18.99 -19.22
N PHE A 130 23.39 -20.20 -19.70
CA PHE A 130 23.85 -20.69 -21.00
C PHE A 130 23.37 -19.80 -22.16
N PHE A 131 22.08 -19.41 -22.17
CA PHE A 131 21.57 -18.50 -23.18
C PHE A 131 22.24 -17.14 -23.14
N VAL A 132 22.52 -16.58 -21.96
CA VAL A 132 23.24 -15.32 -21.84
C VAL A 132 24.68 -15.43 -22.35
N ASP A 133 25.35 -16.54 -22.08
CA ASP A 133 26.71 -16.81 -22.57
C ASP A 133 26.75 -16.96 -24.10
N GLU A 134 25.70 -17.53 -24.70
CA GLU A 134 25.56 -17.70 -26.16
C GLU A 134 25.17 -16.40 -26.87
N THR A 135 24.32 -15.57 -26.27
CA THR A 135 23.74 -14.39 -26.94
C THR A 135 24.59 -13.13 -26.78
N ILE A 136 25.38 -13.02 -25.70
CA ILE A 136 26.11 -11.79 -25.37
C ILE A 136 27.61 -12.02 -25.52
N THR A 137 28.22 -11.44 -26.55
CA THR A 137 29.65 -11.56 -26.86
C THR A 137 30.54 -10.62 -26.04
N ASP A 138 29.99 -9.49 -25.57
CA ASP A 138 30.68 -8.48 -24.75
C ASP A 138 30.89 -8.95 -23.30
N SER A 139 32.16 -9.03 -22.87
CA SER A 139 32.57 -9.55 -21.56
C SER A 139 32.08 -8.71 -20.39
N GLU A 140 32.00 -7.38 -20.54
CA GLU A 140 31.61 -6.49 -19.44
C GLU A 140 30.11 -6.58 -19.18
N ARG A 141 29.29 -6.53 -20.24
CA ARG A 141 27.84 -6.74 -20.13
C ARG A 141 27.50 -8.14 -19.64
N ARG A 142 28.21 -9.15 -20.12
CA ARG A 142 28.01 -10.54 -19.68
C ARG A 142 28.22 -10.68 -18.17
N SER A 143 29.23 -10.02 -17.59
CA SER A 143 29.45 -9.98 -16.13
C SER A 143 28.22 -9.42 -15.39
N VAL A 144 27.66 -8.30 -15.86
CA VAL A 144 26.47 -7.69 -15.25
C VAL A 144 25.26 -8.63 -15.27
N TYR A 145 25.04 -9.34 -16.38
CA TYR A 145 23.95 -10.32 -16.47
C TYR A 145 24.19 -11.54 -15.58
N HIS A 146 25.44 -12.01 -15.45
CA HIS A 146 25.77 -13.10 -14.52
C HIS A 146 25.49 -12.72 -13.08
N ASP A 147 25.81 -11.49 -12.68
CA ASP A 147 25.53 -10.98 -11.34
C ASP A 147 24.02 -10.82 -11.11
N ALA A 148 23.28 -10.36 -12.13
CA ALA A 148 21.83 -10.28 -12.08
C ALA A 148 21.17 -11.67 -11.96
N ILE A 149 21.62 -12.65 -12.74
CA ILE A 149 21.16 -14.05 -12.67
C ILE A 149 21.49 -14.64 -11.30
N HIS A 150 22.68 -14.35 -10.77
CA HIS A 150 23.06 -14.79 -9.42
C HIS A 150 22.12 -14.20 -8.37
N GLY A 151 21.85 -12.88 -8.40
CA GLY A 151 20.88 -12.24 -7.51
C GLY A 151 19.45 -12.78 -7.65
N LEU A 152 19.03 -13.12 -8.87
CA LEU A 152 17.75 -13.75 -9.15
C LEU A 152 17.67 -15.15 -8.53
N ASN A 153 18.72 -15.96 -8.69
CA ASN A 153 18.79 -17.31 -8.13
C ASN A 153 18.73 -17.29 -6.59
N GLN A 154 19.46 -16.36 -5.95
CA GLN A 154 19.40 -16.15 -4.50
C GLN A 154 17.98 -15.81 -4.01
N THR A 155 17.22 -15.06 -4.83
CA THR A 155 15.86 -14.64 -4.49
C THR A 155 14.85 -15.80 -4.64
N TYR A 156 14.90 -16.53 -5.76
CA TYR A 156 14.00 -17.64 -6.05
C TYR A 156 14.22 -18.86 -5.15
N GLY A 157 15.48 -19.21 -4.86
CA GLY A 157 15.83 -20.34 -3.98
C GLY A 157 15.27 -20.17 -2.56
N SER A 158 15.36 -18.94 -2.02
CA SER A 158 14.83 -18.61 -0.69
C SER A 158 13.31 -18.75 -0.59
N HIS A 159 12.58 -18.54 -1.69
CA HIS A 159 11.13 -18.68 -1.76
C HIS A 159 10.72 -20.15 -1.76
N ARG A 160 11.35 -21.00 -2.59
CA ARG A 160 11.05 -22.44 -2.71
C ARG A 160 11.21 -23.20 -1.38
N MET A 161 12.24 -22.88 -0.59
CA MET A 161 12.46 -23.50 0.73
C MET A 161 11.35 -23.19 1.74
N ARG A 162 10.73 -22.00 1.67
CA ARG A 162 9.58 -21.68 2.51
C ARG A 162 8.39 -22.58 2.19
N TYR A 163 8.11 -22.81 0.90
CA TYR A 163 7.05 -23.73 0.49
C TYR A 163 7.35 -25.17 0.86
N ALA A 164 8.61 -25.63 0.72
CA ALA A 164 9.00 -26.98 1.12
C ALA A 164 8.90 -27.22 2.64
N LYS A 165 9.26 -26.23 3.48
CA LYS A 165 9.07 -26.30 4.93
C LYS A 165 7.60 -26.28 5.34
N ILE A 166 6.79 -25.47 4.67
CA ILE A 166 5.33 -25.45 4.89
C ILE A 166 4.74 -26.81 4.51
N ALA A 167 5.11 -27.38 3.36
CA ALA A 167 4.65 -28.70 2.91
C ALA A 167 5.03 -29.84 3.88
N LYS A 168 6.27 -29.83 4.41
CA LYS A 168 6.70 -30.80 5.45
C LYS A 168 5.94 -30.65 6.77
N GLY A 169 5.55 -29.43 7.15
CA GLY A 169 4.74 -29.18 8.36
C GLY A 169 3.32 -29.75 8.31
N TYR A 170 2.82 -30.07 7.11
CA TYR A 170 1.50 -30.66 6.88
C TYR A 170 1.53 -32.18 6.64
N GLY A 171 2.63 -32.87 6.97
CA GLY A 171 2.71 -34.33 6.83
C GLY A 171 2.80 -34.84 5.38
N HIS A 172 2.94 -33.94 4.40
CA HIS A 172 3.15 -34.37 3.02
C HIS A 172 4.60 -34.85 2.82
N ARG A 173 4.78 -36.17 2.72
CA ARG A 173 5.93 -36.77 2.04
C ARG A 173 5.86 -36.35 0.57
N VAL A 174 6.68 -35.38 0.19
CA VAL A 174 6.99 -35.16 -1.23
C VAL A 174 8.21 -36.03 -1.52
N GLU A 175 7.95 -37.26 -1.96
CA GLU A 175 8.94 -38.03 -2.72
C GLU A 175 9.18 -37.29 -4.03
N VAL A 176 10.38 -36.74 -4.17
CA VAL A 176 10.89 -36.23 -5.44
C VAL A 176 11.64 -37.39 -6.07
N GLU A 177 10.91 -38.31 -6.69
CA GLU A 177 11.51 -39.29 -7.58
C GLU A 177 11.88 -38.61 -8.91
N ALA A 178 13.17 -38.69 -9.22
CA ALA A 178 13.75 -38.37 -10.50
C ALA A 178 13.28 -39.42 -11.53
N GLY A 179 12.27 -39.08 -12.32
CA GLY A 179 11.80 -39.88 -13.46
C GLY A 179 11.96 -39.10 -14.76
N LEU A 180 12.99 -39.45 -15.53
CA LEU A 180 13.24 -39.00 -16.90
C LEU A 180 12.11 -39.46 -17.82
N GLN A 181 11.40 -38.55 -18.52
CA GLN A 181 10.70 -38.84 -19.78
C GLN A 181 10.89 -37.67 -20.76
N PRO A 182 11.12 -37.94 -22.06
CA PRO A 182 11.56 -36.93 -23.02
C PRO A 182 10.41 -36.02 -23.44
N ALA A 183 10.80 -34.80 -23.83
CA ALA A 183 9.93 -33.67 -24.15
C ALA A 183 8.72 -34.02 -25.03
N HIS A 184 7.53 -33.95 -24.45
CA HIS A 184 6.32 -33.63 -25.20
C HIS A 184 5.86 -32.22 -24.78
N GLN A 185 6.09 -31.32 -25.73
CA GLN A 185 5.60 -29.95 -25.88
C GLN A 185 4.61 -29.49 -24.79
N PRO A 186 4.96 -28.47 -23.97
CA PRO A 186 4.07 -28.00 -22.92
C PRO A 186 2.81 -27.45 -23.56
N ARG A 187 1.70 -28.14 -23.29
CA ARG A 187 0.36 -27.78 -23.75
C ARG A 187 -0.07 -26.53 -22.99
N ASN A 188 0.31 -25.39 -23.55
CA ASN A 188 -0.22 -24.07 -23.27
C ASN A 188 -1.76 -24.13 -23.35
N ARG A 189 -2.44 -24.37 -22.24
CA ARG A 189 -3.89 -24.18 -22.15
C ARG A 189 -4.24 -23.06 -21.20
N PHE A 190 -3.42 -22.85 -20.17
CA PHE A 190 -3.57 -21.72 -19.26
C PHE A 190 -2.87 -20.48 -19.81
N GLN A 191 -1.62 -20.61 -20.28
CA GLN A 191 -0.92 -19.53 -20.98
C GLN A 191 -1.63 -19.14 -22.28
N LEU A 192 -2.12 -20.10 -23.07
CA LEU A 192 -2.84 -19.79 -24.32
C LEU A 192 -4.24 -19.20 -24.06
N LYS A 193 -4.90 -19.55 -22.96
CA LYS A 193 -6.14 -18.87 -22.54
C LYS A 193 -5.88 -17.50 -21.94
N LEU A 194 -4.73 -17.29 -21.30
CA LEU A 194 -4.32 -15.98 -20.78
C LEU A 194 -3.87 -15.06 -21.94
N GLN A 195 -3.16 -15.61 -22.91
CA GLN A 195 -2.64 -14.94 -24.09
C GLN A 195 -3.78 -14.65 -25.09
N ALA A 196 -4.67 -15.61 -25.38
CA ALA A 196 -5.87 -15.37 -26.19
C ALA A 196 -6.87 -14.39 -25.53
N LYS A 197 -6.84 -14.24 -24.21
CA LYS A 197 -7.64 -13.24 -23.48
C LYS A 197 -6.94 -11.88 -23.35
N MET A 198 -5.60 -11.85 -23.49
CA MET A 198 -4.77 -10.66 -23.62
C MET A 198 -4.69 -10.13 -25.06
N GLU A 199 -5.02 -10.95 -26.06
CA GLU A 199 -5.19 -10.56 -27.48
C GLU A 199 -6.54 -9.89 -27.78
N LEU A 200 -7.47 -9.87 -26.81
CA LEU A 200 -8.79 -9.25 -26.98
C LEU A 200 -8.74 -7.71 -26.92
N PHE A 201 -7.60 -7.12 -26.56
CA PHE A 201 -7.42 -5.68 -26.44
C PHE A 201 -6.16 -5.26 -27.20
N PRO A 202 -6.25 -4.40 -28.23
CA PRO A 202 -5.08 -3.92 -28.95
C PRO A 202 -4.14 -3.21 -27.98
N ARG A 203 -2.93 -3.76 -27.79
CA ARG A 203 -1.86 -3.14 -27.00
C ARG A 203 -1.13 -2.12 -27.87
N ILE A 204 -0.93 -0.93 -27.31
CA ILE A 204 -0.07 0.19 -27.74
C ILE A 204 0.52 0.03 -29.15
N ASP A 205 0.03 0.84 -30.09
CA ASP A 205 0.65 0.99 -31.41
C ASP A 205 2.05 1.61 -31.25
N THR A 206 3.09 0.82 -31.50
CA THR A 206 4.45 1.33 -31.69
C THR A 206 4.49 2.14 -32.98
N LEU A 207 4.86 3.41 -32.91
CA LEU A 207 5.12 4.22 -34.11
C LEU A 207 6.26 3.58 -34.90
N ALA A 208 6.30 3.81 -36.22
CA ALA A 208 7.31 3.25 -37.14
C ALA A 208 8.78 3.58 -36.75
N ASP A 209 9.00 4.50 -35.81
CA ASP A 209 10.30 4.92 -35.25
C ASP A 209 10.62 4.26 -33.88
N GLY A 210 9.87 3.24 -33.45
CA GLY A 210 10.09 2.57 -32.14
C GLY A 210 9.74 3.41 -30.91
N LYS A 211 9.13 4.60 -31.10
CA LYS A 211 8.60 5.45 -30.03
C LYS A 211 7.17 5.05 -29.66
N VAL A 212 6.88 5.02 -28.36
CA VAL A 212 5.54 4.74 -27.83
C VAL A 212 4.66 5.97 -27.96
N ASP A 213 3.44 5.83 -28.51
CA ASP A 213 2.39 6.86 -28.44
C ASP A 213 1.79 6.90 -27.02
N PHE A 214 2.59 7.29 -26.02
CA PHE A 214 2.12 7.48 -24.65
C PHE A 214 1.62 8.91 -24.51
N LYS A 215 0.38 9.06 -24.04
CA LYS A 215 -0.21 10.36 -23.73
C LYS A 215 -0.77 10.35 -22.33
N LEU A 216 -0.44 11.37 -21.54
CA LEU A 216 -1.03 11.61 -20.22
C LEU A 216 -2.56 11.72 -20.32
N TYR A 217 -3.04 12.38 -21.39
CA TYR A 217 -4.44 12.40 -21.77
C TYR A 217 -4.60 12.06 -23.25
N ARG A 218 -5.39 11.03 -23.55
CA ARG A 218 -5.81 10.71 -24.93
C ARG A 218 -6.98 11.54 -25.44
N TYR A 219 -7.51 12.42 -24.59
CA TYR A 219 -8.57 13.38 -24.88
C TYR A 219 -8.22 14.76 -24.29
N THR A 220 -8.96 15.79 -24.66
CA THR A 220 -8.98 17.08 -23.94
C THR A 220 -9.87 16.93 -22.70
N PRO A 221 -9.37 17.02 -21.45
CA PRO A 221 -10.24 17.00 -20.27
C PRO A 221 -11.33 18.06 -20.39
N SER A 222 -12.58 17.74 -20.13
CA SER A 222 -13.69 18.69 -20.29
C SER A 222 -13.68 19.72 -19.17
N PHE A 223 -13.41 20.98 -19.51
CA PHE A 223 -13.45 22.11 -18.57
C PHE A 223 -14.79 22.20 -17.80
N PRO A 224 -15.98 22.18 -18.45
CA PRO A 224 -17.23 22.26 -17.72
C PRO A 224 -17.48 21.03 -16.84
N ALA A 225 -17.12 19.82 -17.28
CA ALA A 225 -17.32 18.61 -16.48
C ALA A 225 -16.42 18.60 -15.23
N ALA A 226 -15.17 19.06 -15.36
CA ALA A 226 -14.25 19.18 -14.23
C ALA A 226 -14.75 20.19 -13.20
N ILE A 227 -15.24 21.36 -13.63
CA ILE A 227 -15.85 22.36 -12.73
C ILE A 227 -17.05 21.77 -11.99
N VAL A 228 -17.98 21.15 -12.70
CA VAL A 228 -19.19 20.57 -12.09
C VAL A 228 -18.81 19.52 -11.04
N ALA A 229 -17.88 18.62 -11.36
CA ALA A 229 -17.42 17.61 -10.41
C ALA A 229 -16.75 18.25 -9.20
N THR A 230 -15.84 19.23 -9.39
CA THR A 230 -15.19 19.95 -8.29
C THR A 230 -16.21 20.62 -7.38
N VAL A 231 -17.22 21.30 -7.93
CA VAL A 231 -18.27 21.99 -7.15
C VAL A 231 -19.09 20.98 -6.35
N ILE A 232 -19.50 19.86 -6.98
CA ILE A 232 -20.27 18.81 -6.29
C ILE A 232 -19.47 18.24 -5.12
N PHE A 233 -18.21 17.84 -5.34
CA PHE A 233 -17.37 17.28 -4.28
C PHE A 233 -17.02 18.32 -3.20
N ALA A 234 -16.83 19.59 -3.57
CA ALA A 234 -16.62 20.66 -2.60
C ALA A 234 -17.83 20.84 -1.68
N ILE A 235 -19.04 20.93 -2.25
CA ILE A 235 -20.28 21.07 -1.48
C ILE A 235 -20.46 19.85 -0.57
N LEU A 236 -20.33 18.63 -1.11
CA LEU A 236 -20.46 17.41 -0.31
C LEU A 236 -19.42 17.35 0.81
N SER A 237 -18.18 17.73 0.54
CA SER A 237 -17.10 17.77 1.54
C SER A 237 -17.40 18.78 2.64
N CYS A 238 -17.83 19.99 2.30
CA CYS A 238 -18.24 21.01 3.27
C CYS A 238 -19.41 20.53 4.14
N LEU A 239 -20.42 19.91 3.53
CA LEU A 239 -21.57 19.36 4.26
C LEU A 239 -21.16 18.23 5.21
N HIS A 240 -20.22 17.38 4.79
CA HIS A 240 -19.64 16.33 5.63
C HIS A 240 -18.79 16.89 6.77
N ILE A 241 -18.00 17.95 6.54
CA ILE A 241 -17.24 18.65 7.61
C ILE A 241 -18.21 19.27 8.62
N TRP A 242 -19.28 19.89 8.16
CA TRP A 242 -20.32 20.45 9.03
C TRP A 242 -21.01 19.36 9.86
N ARG A 243 -21.42 18.26 9.23
CA ARG A 243 -22.00 17.08 9.92
C ARG A 243 -21.01 16.48 10.92
N LEU A 244 -19.75 16.30 10.54
CA LEU A 244 -18.69 15.78 11.39
C LEU A 244 -18.52 16.62 12.66
N SER A 245 -18.49 17.93 12.51
CA SER A 245 -18.35 18.89 13.61
C SER A 245 -19.58 18.93 14.52
N LYS A 246 -20.78 18.96 13.92
CA LYS A 246 -22.06 18.98 14.66
C LYS A 246 -22.30 17.69 15.42
N ALA A 247 -22.07 16.55 14.76
CA ALA A 247 -22.22 15.26 15.40
C ALA A 247 -21.10 15.00 16.41
N ARG A 248 -19.86 15.45 16.19
CA ARG A 248 -18.63 15.00 16.91
C ARG A 248 -18.23 13.56 16.61
N ALA A 249 -18.57 13.07 15.41
CA ALA A 249 -18.25 11.72 14.97
C ALA A 249 -16.81 11.60 14.43
N TRP A 250 -15.80 11.94 15.24
CA TRP A 250 -14.38 12.05 14.82
C TRP A 250 -13.80 10.79 14.16
N TYR A 251 -14.37 9.62 14.43
CA TYR A 251 -13.99 8.40 13.74
C TYR A 251 -14.26 8.42 12.22
N PHE A 252 -15.10 9.34 11.76
CA PHE A 252 -15.47 9.52 10.35
C PHE A 252 -14.58 10.56 9.62
N ILE A 253 -13.52 11.06 10.26
CA ILE A 253 -12.54 11.97 9.64
C ILE A 253 -12.01 11.43 8.30
N PRO A 254 -11.57 10.16 8.16
CA PRO A 254 -11.04 9.67 6.89
C PRO A 254 -12.02 9.84 5.73
N PHE A 255 -13.32 9.69 5.98
CA PHE A 255 -14.35 9.92 4.97
C PHE A 255 -14.32 11.36 4.44
N THR A 256 -14.22 12.33 5.35
CA THR A 256 -14.16 13.75 4.98
C THR A 256 -12.88 14.13 4.23
N ILE A 257 -11.76 13.50 4.58
CA ILE A 257 -10.48 13.65 3.85
C ILE A 257 -10.61 13.07 2.44
N GLY A 258 -11.28 11.91 2.29
CA GLY A 258 -11.58 11.33 0.99
C GLY A 258 -12.37 12.27 0.08
N GLY A 259 -13.39 12.96 0.63
CA GLY A 259 -14.13 13.99 -0.12
C GLY A 259 -13.26 15.18 -0.53
N ALA A 260 -12.38 15.64 0.35
CA ALA A 260 -11.43 16.71 0.04
C ALA A 260 -10.46 16.28 -1.08
N PHE A 261 -10.02 15.02 -1.08
CA PHE A 261 -9.15 14.47 -2.12
C PHE A 261 -9.84 14.41 -3.49
N GLU A 262 -11.12 13.99 -3.55
CA GLU A 262 -11.90 14.07 -4.79
C GLU A 262 -12.01 15.54 -5.26
N THR A 263 -12.30 16.47 -4.36
CA THR A 263 -12.41 17.91 -4.67
C THR A 263 -11.13 18.46 -5.30
N ILE A 264 -9.98 18.24 -4.64
CA ILE A 264 -8.68 18.72 -5.10
C ILE A 264 -8.27 17.98 -6.38
N GLY A 265 -8.57 16.69 -6.49
CA GLY A 265 -8.28 15.89 -7.68
C GLY A 265 -8.99 16.42 -8.91
N TYR A 266 -10.31 16.66 -8.85
CA TYR A 266 -11.05 17.27 -9.95
C TYR A 266 -10.65 18.74 -10.19
N ALA A 267 -10.25 19.48 -9.15
CA ALA A 267 -9.72 20.84 -9.33
C ALA A 267 -8.39 20.85 -10.11
N ALA A 268 -7.47 19.94 -9.79
CA ALA A 268 -6.21 19.77 -10.53
C ALA A 268 -6.46 19.37 -12.00
N ARG A 269 -7.56 18.65 -12.25
CA ARG A 269 -7.99 18.30 -13.61
C ARG A 269 -8.44 19.51 -14.44
N ILE A 270 -8.97 20.57 -13.83
CA ILE A 270 -9.26 21.86 -14.50
C ILE A 270 -7.96 22.45 -15.05
N VAL A 271 -6.87 22.40 -14.27
CA VAL A 271 -5.54 22.87 -14.71
C VAL A 271 -5.04 22.05 -15.91
N SER A 272 -5.30 20.74 -15.91
CA SER A 272 -4.93 19.86 -17.03
C SER A 272 -5.72 20.10 -18.32
N HIS A 273 -6.86 20.80 -18.29
CA HIS A 273 -7.53 21.24 -19.53
C HIS A 273 -6.64 22.19 -20.33
N ASN A 274 -6.05 23.18 -19.64
CA ASN A 274 -5.20 24.20 -20.23
C ASN A 274 -3.78 23.69 -20.53
N ASN A 275 -3.28 22.73 -19.75
CA ASN A 275 -1.97 22.12 -19.95
C ASN A 275 -2.00 20.61 -19.73
N LYS A 276 -2.24 19.86 -20.81
CA LYS A 276 -2.34 18.39 -20.80
C LYS A 276 -1.00 17.68 -20.58
N GLU A 277 0.11 18.39 -20.81
CA GLU A 277 1.47 17.86 -20.66
C GLU A 277 2.02 18.10 -19.25
N SER A 278 1.27 18.80 -18.40
CA SER A 278 1.62 19.02 -17.00
C SER A 278 1.58 17.71 -16.20
N VAL A 279 2.75 17.08 -16.09
CA VAL A 279 2.97 15.90 -15.22
C VAL A 279 2.53 16.16 -13.78
N PRO A 280 2.81 17.33 -13.14
CA PRO A 280 2.35 17.58 -11.78
C PRO A 280 0.83 17.62 -11.66
N ALA A 281 0.13 18.33 -12.56
CA ALA A 281 -1.34 18.40 -12.53
C ALA A 281 -1.97 17.02 -12.74
N TYR A 282 -1.45 16.25 -13.71
CA TYR A 282 -1.88 14.88 -13.96
C TYR A 282 -1.62 13.95 -12.77
N SER A 283 -0.47 14.08 -12.10
CA SER A 283 -0.11 13.24 -10.96
C SER A 283 -0.98 13.53 -9.75
N VAL A 284 -1.22 14.81 -9.44
CA VAL A 284 -2.10 15.23 -8.33
C VAL A 284 -3.52 14.70 -8.54
N GLN A 285 -4.12 14.91 -9.71
CA GLN A 285 -5.46 14.40 -9.98
C GLN A 285 -5.52 12.87 -9.96
N ALA A 286 -4.57 12.18 -10.60
CA ALA A 286 -4.56 10.71 -10.64
C ALA A 286 -4.41 10.10 -9.24
N ILE A 287 -3.48 10.60 -8.42
CA ILE A 287 -3.22 10.06 -7.09
C ILE A 287 -4.39 10.35 -6.15
N LEU A 288 -4.87 11.59 -6.07
CA LEU A 288 -5.91 11.96 -5.10
C LEU A 288 -7.24 11.28 -5.40
N ILE A 289 -7.64 11.22 -6.68
CA ILE A 289 -8.84 10.49 -7.10
C ILE A 289 -8.70 9.00 -6.77
N LEU A 290 -7.51 8.42 -6.95
CA LEU A 290 -7.27 7.00 -6.67
C LEU A 290 -7.25 6.67 -5.17
N VAL A 291 -6.81 7.60 -4.31
CA VAL A 291 -6.75 7.42 -2.84
C VAL A 291 -8.11 7.54 -2.17
N ALA A 292 -8.98 8.43 -2.65
CA ALA A 292 -10.25 8.73 -1.98
C ALA A 292 -11.11 7.49 -1.65
N PRO A 293 -11.27 6.49 -2.54
CA PRO A 293 -12.00 5.25 -2.23
C PRO A 293 -11.43 4.44 -1.08
N ALA A 294 -10.10 4.42 -0.92
CA ALA A 294 -9.46 3.72 0.21
C ALA A 294 -9.82 4.40 1.53
N LEU A 295 -9.95 5.73 1.54
CA LEU A 295 -10.41 6.48 2.70
C LEU A 295 -11.90 6.26 3.00
N PHE A 296 -12.74 6.15 1.96
CA PHE A 296 -14.14 5.74 2.12
C PHE A 296 -14.25 4.30 2.64
N ALA A 297 -13.41 3.38 2.14
CA ALA A 297 -13.33 2.00 2.61
C ALA A 297 -12.91 1.91 4.09
N ALA A 298 -11.87 2.65 4.48
CA ALA A 298 -11.45 2.76 5.87
C ALA A 298 -12.60 3.18 6.80
N SER A 299 -13.43 4.11 6.34
CA SER A 299 -14.59 4.64 7.06
C SER A 299 -15.66 3.58 7.29
N ILE A 300 -15.99 2.76 6.28
CA ILE A 300 -16.96 1.68 6.45
C ILE A 300 -16.43 0.54 7.32
N TYR A 301 -15.11 0.30 7.35
CA TYR A 301 -14.51 -0.67 8.27
C TYR A 301 -14.69 -0.24 9.73
N MET A 302 -14.51 1.06 10.00
CA MET A 302 -14.75 1.64 11.32
C MET A 302 -16.22 1.57 11.73
N ILE A 303 -17.14 1.86 10.80
CA ILE A 303 -18.59 1.71 11.05
C ILE A 303 -18.92 0.27 11.44
N LEU A 304 -18.45 -0.73 10.68
CA LEU A 304 -18.69 -2.14 11.03
C LEU A 304 -18.16 -2.48 12.42
N GLY A 305 -16.94 -2.06 12.74
CA GLY A 305 -16.35 -2.30 14.07
C GLY A 305 -17.21 -1.71 15.19
N ARG A 306 -17.74 -0.50 15.00
CA ARG A 306 -18.64 0.16 15.96
C ARG A 306 -19.98 -0.55 16.09
N ILE A 307 -20.60 -0.99 14.99
CA ILE A 307 -21.84 -1.79 15.03
C ILE A 307 -21.64 -3.05 15.87
N ILE A 308 -20.52 -3.77 15.67
CA ILE A 308 -20.23 -5.01 16.41
C ILE A 308 -20.10 -4.74 17.91
N ILE A 309 -19.41 -3.65 18.29
CA ILE A 309 -19.23 -3.25 19.69
C ILE A 309 -20.57 -2.83 20.31
N SER A 310 -21.35 -1.98 19.62
CA SER A 310 -22.65 -1.51 20.11
C SER A 310 -23.66 -2.63 20.28
N LEU A 311 -23.59 -3.69 19.48
CA LEU A 311 -24.40 -4.90 19.64
C LEU A 311 -23.90 -5.86 20.73
N ARG A 312 -22.76 -5.58 21.38
CA ARG A 312 -22.06 -6.50 22.29
C ARG A 312 -21.82 -7.89 21.65
N ALA A 313 -21.55 -7.90 20.35
CA ALA A 313 -21.50 -9.09 19.51
C ALA A 313 -20.07 -9.43 19.05
N GLN A 314 -19.04 -9.01 19.80
CA GLN A 314 -17.63 -9.20 19.46
C GLN A 314 -17.28 -10.68 19.24
N HIS A 315 -17.88 -11.58 20.01
CA HIS A 315 -17.68 -13.03 19.91
C HIS A 315 -18.23 -13.65 18.61
N LEU A 316 -19.13 -12.96 17.90
CA LEU A 316 -19.67 -13.40 16.62
C LEU A 316 -18.80 -12.99 15.43
N SER A 317 -17.92 -11.99 15.62
CA SER A 317 -17.03 -11.48 14.57
C SER A 317 -15.99 -12.53 14.15
N LEU A 318 -15.70 -12.62 12.86
CA LEU A 318 -14.63 -13.51 12.34
C LEU A 318 -13.25 -13.00 12.73
N ILE A 319 -13.06 -11.67 12.73
CA ILE A 319 -11.83 -10.99 13.10
C ILE A 319 -12.08 -10.26 14.43
N PRO A 320 -11.20 -10.37 15.43
CA PRO A 320 -11.32 -9.58 16.64
C PRO A 320 -11.48 -8.10 16.31
N VAL A 321 -12.48 -7.43 16.87
CA VAL A 321 -12.85 -6.05 16.47
C VAL A 321 -11.68 -5.07 16.57
N ARG A 322 -10.81 -5.25 17.58
CA ARG A 322 -9.56 -4.49 17.77
C ARG A 322 -8.58 -4.53 16.58
N TRP A 323 -8.66 -5.58 15.76
CA TRP A 323 -7.83 -5.79 14.57
C TRP A 323 -8.60 -5.57 13.26
N LEU A 324 -9.94 -5.55 13.29
CA LEU A 324 -10.79 -5.44 12.09
C LEU A 324 -10.36 -4.25 11.21
N THR A 325 -10.44 -3.04 11.73
CA THR A 325 -10.05 -1.83 10.99
C THR A 325 -8.57 -1.85 10.62
N LYS A 326 -7.69 -2.27 11.53
CA LYS A 326 -6.23 -2.27 11.32
C LYS A 326 -5.82 -3.16 10.15
N VAL A 327 -6.39 -4.36 10.06
CA VAL A 327 -6.07 -5.33 9.00
C VAL A 327 -6.50 -4.81 7.64
N PHE A 328 -7.74 -4.32 7.52
CA PHE A 328 -8.25 -3.87 6.23
C PHE A 328 -7.59 -2.56 5.77
N VAL A 329 -7.40 -1.58 6.67
CA VAL A 329 -6.66 -0.34 6.34
C VAL A 329 -5.21 -0.63 5.96
N CYS A 330 -4.56 -1.59 6.62
CA CYS A 330 -3.20 -2.01 6.23
C CYS A 330 -3.18 -2.61 4.81
N GLY A 331 -4.18 -3.43 4.48
CA GLY A 331 -4.34 -3.95 3.12
C GLY A 331 -4.52 -2.84 2.08
N ASP A 332 -5.33 -1.83 2.39
CA ASP A 332 -5.53 -0.68 1.52
C ASP A 332 -4.24 0.14 1.36
N ILE A 333 -3.50 0.40 2.44
CA ILE A 333 -2.20 1.11 2.38
C ILE A 333 -1.20 0.34 1.52
N VAL A 334 -1.10 -0.98 1.65
CA VAL A 334 -0.21 -1.80 0.83
C VAL A 334 -0.62 -1.73 -0.64
N SER A 335 -1.92 -1.88 -0.92
CA SER A 335 -2.46 -1.82 -2.27
C SER A 335 -2.20 -0.45 -2.92
N PHE A 336 -2.41 0.63 -2.18
CA PHE A 336 -2.17 1.99 -2.63
C PHE A 336 -0.68 2.27 -2.84
N SER A 337 0.18 1.77 -1.96
CA SER A 337 1.64 1.92 -2.10
C SER A 337 2.15 1.29 -3.39
N LEU A 338 1.58 0.15 -3.79
CA LEU A 338 1.88 -0.48 -5.08
C LEU A 338 1.40 0.40 -6.25
N GLN A 339 0.18 0.94 -6.17
CA GLN A 339 -0.35 1.84 -7.21
C GLN A 339 0.47 3.12 -7.36
N ALA A 340 0.85 3.75 -6.24
CA ALA A 340 1.73 4.92 -6.23
C ALA A 340 3.12 4.60 -6.78
N ALA A 341 3.73 3.48 -6.36
CA ALA A 341 5.03 3.05 -6.86
C ALA A 341 4.98 2.74 -8.36
N GLY A 342 3.95 2.03 -8.83
CA GLY A 342 3.78 1.74 -10.24
C GLY A 342 3.54 3.00 -11.07
N GLY A 343 2.73 3.95 -10.59
CA GLY A 343 2.54 5.26 -11.23
C GLY A 343 3.82 6.09 -11.30
N GLY A 344 4.61 6.09 -10.23
CA GLY A 344 5.93 6.73 -10.21
C GLY A 344 6.92 6.11 -11.20
N ILE A 345 6.89 4.78 -11.36
CA ILE A 345 7.71 4.09 -12.37
C ILE A 345 7.23 4.45 -13.79
N GLN A 346 5.92 4.52 -14.03
CA GLN A 346 5.38 4.97 -15.33
C GLN A 346 5.83 6.38 -15.70
N ALA A 347 5.99 7.27 -14.72
CA ALA A 347 6.45 8.64 -14.94
C ALA A 347 7.92 8.75 -15.41
N SER A 348 8.71 7.67 -15.36
CA SER A 348 10.12 7.68 -15.81
C SER A 348 10.30 7.64 -17.33
N GLY A 349 9.22 7.48 -18.11
CA GLY A 349 9.21 7.75 -19.56
C GLY A 349 9.80 6.67 -20.48
N THR A 350 10.24 5.51 -19.96
CA THR A 350 10.69 4.38 -20.80
C THR A 350 9.60 3.31 -20.98
N ILE A 351 9.61 2.59 -22.10
CA ILE A 351 8.63 1.53 -22.43
C ILE A 351 8.60 0.44 -21.36
N GLU A 352 9.79 -0.06 -20.99
CA GLU A 352 9.91 -1.10 -19.97
C GLU A 352 9.42 -0.63 -18.60
N ALA A 353 9.65 0.64 -18.25
CA ALA A 353 9.15 1.20 -17.00
C ALA A 353 7.63 1.38 -17.05
N TYR A 354 7.06 1.78 -18.19
CA TYR A 354 5.62 1.88 -18.34
C TYR A 354 4.92 0.52 -18.11
N ASP A 355 5.35 -0.51 -18.83
CA ASP A 355 4.81 -1.87 -18.73
C ASP A 355 4.98 -2.46 -17.32
N ARG A 356 6.13 -2.20 -16.69
CA ARG A 356 6.42 -2.64 -15.33
C ARG A 356 5.53 -1.91 -14.34
N GLY A 357 5.39 -0.60 -14.47
CA GLY A 357 4.55 0.23 -13.62
C GLY A 357 3.08 -0.14 -13.73
N GLU A 358 2.58 -0.42 -14.94
CA GLU A 358 1.20 -0.88 -15.17
C GLU A 358 0.92 -2.19 -14.43
N LYS A 359 1.83 -3.18 -14.54
CA LYS A 359 1.71 -4.46 -13.82
C LYS A 359 1.72 -4.28 -12.30
N ILE A 360 2.51 -3.33 -11.79
CA ILE A 360 2.57 -3.03 -10.36
C ILE A 360 1.26 -2.37 -9.89
N ILE A 361 0.72 -1.39 -10.64
CA ILE A 361 -0.58 -0.77 -10.35
C ILE A 361 -1.68 -1.83 -10.34
N LEU A 362 -1.71 -2.67 -11.38
CA LEU A 362 -2.69 -3.74 -11.50
C LEU A 362 -2.62 -4.72 -10.32
N ALA A 363 -1.42 -5.09 -9.88
CA ALA A 363 -1.25 -5.92 -8.68
C ALA A 363 -1.82 -5.25 -7.42
N GLY A 364 -1.60 -3.94 -7.26
CA GLY A 364 -2.20 -3.14 -6.19
C GLY A 364 -3.74 -3.18 -6.23
N LEU A 365 -4.33 -2.90 -7.39
CA LEU A 365 -5.78 -2.93 -7.57
C LEU A 365 -6.39 -4.31 -7.27
N PHE A 366 -5.73 -5.41 -7.66
CA PHE A 366 -6.19 -6.76 -7.32
C PHE A 366 -6.13 -7.03 -5.82
N ILE A 367 -5.06 -6.63 -5.14
CA ILE A 367 -4.95 -6.76 -3.68
C ILE A 367 -6.08 -5.98 -3.00
N GLN A 368 -6.36 -4.76 -3.45
CA GLN A 368 -7.44 -3.93 -2.94
C GLN A 368 -8.80 -4.64 -3.07
N ILE A 369 -9.13 -5.19 -4.24
CA ILE A 369 -10.39 -5.93 -4.46
C ILE A 369 -10.47 -7.16 -3.56
N VAL A 370 -9.39 -7.93 -3.41
CA VAL A 370 -9.39 -9.14 -2.57
C VAL A 370 -9.58 -8.79 -1.09
N VAL A 371 -8.86 -7.77 -0.60
CA VAL A 371 -8.97 -7.29 0.79
C VAL A 371 -10.38 -6.76 1.05
N PHE A 372 -10.92 -5.93 0.14
CA PHE A 372 -12.26 -5.38 0.26
C PHE A 372 -13.35 -6.46 0.15
N GLY A 373 -13.18 -7.43 -0.75
CA GLY A 373 -14.07 -8.59 -0.87
C GLY A 373 -14.09 -9.43 0.41
N PHE A 374 -12.93 -9.63 1.05
CA PHE A 374 -12.85 -10.29 2.34
C PHE A 374 -13.56 -9.51 3.45
N PHE A 375 -13.55 -8.17 3.40
CA PHE A 375 -14.35 -7.33 4.29
C PHE A 375 -15.86 -7.55 4.11
N VAL A 376 -16.35 -7.56 2.86
CA VAL A 376 -17.77 -7.81 2.57
C VAL A 376 -18.22 -9.18 3.09
N ILE A 377 -17.39 -10.22 2.88
CA ILE A 377 -17.65 -11.57 3.42
C ILE A 377 -17.69 -11.55 4.95
N THR A 378 -16.72 -10.90 5.59
CA THR A 378 -16.66 -10.79 7.06
C THR A 378 -17.91 -10.11 7.62
N SER A 379 -18.34 -9.01 6.99
CA SER A 379 -19.57 -8.30 7.33
C SER A 379 -20.81 -9.17 7.15
N GLY A 380 -20.92 -9.91 6.04
CA GLY A 380 -22.03 -10.84 5.77
C GLY A 380 -22.10 -12.00 6.76
N LEU A 381 -20.95 -12.57 7.12
CA LEU A 381 -20.87 -13.63 8.13
C LEU A 381 -21.27 -13.13 9.51
N PHE A 382 -20.81 -11.94 9.90
CA PHE A 382 -21.23 -11.29 11.14
C PHE A 382 -22.75 -11.09 11.17
N HIS A 383 -23.33 -10.52 10.11
CA HIS A 383 -24.76 -10.28 10.00
C HIS A 383 -25.57 -11.58 10.11
N ARG A 384 -25.18 -12.64 9.39
CA ARG A 384 -25.85 -13.94 9.47
C ARG A 384 -25.78 -14.55 10.87
N LYS A 385 -24.61 -14.49 11.51
CA LYS A 385 -24.44 -14.99 12.89
C LYS A 385 -25.28 -14.19 13.89
N CYS A 386 -25.35 -12.88 13.74
CA CYS A 386 -26.14 -12.01 14.60
C CYS A 386 -27.64 -12.23 14.42
N LEU A 387 -28.13 -12.53 13.21
CA LEU A 387 -29.53 -12.92 13.00
C LEU A 387 -29.88 -14.28 13.61
N LYS A 388 -28.95 -15.25 13.55
CA LYS A 388 -29.19 -16.60 14.10
C LYS A 388 -29.11 -16.62 15.63
N ASN A 389 -28.12 -15.93 16.20
CA ASN A 389 -27.87 -15.85 17.62
C ASN A 389 -27.87 -14.37 18.05
N PRO A 390 -29.04 -13.70 18.09
CA PRO A 390 -29.11 -12.28 18.40
C PRO A 390 -28.79 -12.04 19.87
N THR A 391 -27.87 -11.11 20.12
CA THR A 391 -27.58 -10.55 21.45
C THR A 391 -28.78 -9.77 21.97
N LEU A 392 -28.84 -9.50 23.28
CA LEU A 392 -29.93 -8.72 23.88
C LEU A 392 -30.13 -7.38 23.16
N ALA A 393 -29.05 -6.62 22.93
CA ALA A 393 -29.08 -5.36 22.19
C ALA A 393 -29.61 -5.50 20.74
N ALA A 394 -29.33 -6.63 20.08
CA ALA A 394 -29.85 -6.91 18.75
C ALA A 394 -31.34 -7.30 18.76
N ARG A 395 -31.80 -8.02 19.80
CA ARG A 395 -33.20 -8.43 19.98
C ARG A 395 -34.10 -7.24 20.30
N GLU A 396 -33.63 -6.37 21.17
CA GLU A 396 -34.36 -5.17 21.62
C GLU A 396 -34.35 -4.05 20.57
N ASN A 397 -33.62 -4.21 19.46
CA ASN A 397 -33.40 -3.17 18.46
C ASN A 397 -32.99 -1.83 19.11
N ALA A 398 -32.05 -1.88 20.06
CA ALA A 398 -31.58 -0.70 20.79
C ALA A 398 -31.15 0.46 19.88
N PHE A 399 -30.77 0.16 18.64
CA PHE A 399 -30.50 1.11 17.56
C PHE A 399 -30.76 0.44 16.19
N PRO A 400 -30.87 1.19 15.07
CA PRO A 400 -31.24 0.64 13.75
C PRO A 400 -30.09 -0.10 13.04
N TRP A 401 -29.42 -1.04 13.73
CA TRP A 401 -28.23 -1.75 13.25
C TRP A 401 -28.42 -2.49 11.91
N LYS A 402 -29.63 -2.97 11.62
CA LYS A 402 -29.96 -3.61 10.34
C LYS A 402 -29.97 -2.61 9.19
N LEU A 403 -30.42 -1.38 9.45
CA LEU A 403 -30.37 -0.30 8.46
C LEU A 403 -28.90 0.05 8.21
N ASP A 404 -28.11 0.23 9.26
CA ASP A 404 -26.67 0.54 9.15
C ASP A 404 -25.91 -0.50 8.32
N LEU A 405 -26.19 -1.79 8.52
CA LEU A 405 -25.62 -2.87 7.70
C LEU A 405 -26.11 -2.81 6.24
N LYS A 406 -27.38 -2.50 5.98
CA LYS A 406 -27.89 -2.30 4.62
C LYS A 406 -27.20 -1.11 3.93
N VAL A 407 -26.99 0.00 4.63
CA VAL A 407 -26.23 1.16 4.15
C VAL A 407 -24.81 0.70 3.77
N LEU A 408 -24.16 -0.02 4.68
CA LEU A 408 -22.81 -0.51 4.50
C LEU A 408 -22.68 -1.43 3.29
N TYR A 409 -23.61 -2.37 3.07
CA TYR A 409 -23.60 -3.21 1.87
C TYR A 409 -23.84 -2.41 0.58
N THR A 410 -24.77 -1.45 0.62
CA THR A 410 -25.08 -0.61 -0.55
C THR A 410 -23.84 0.18 -0.97
N VAL A 411 -23.18 0.83 -0.03
CA VAL A 411 -21.92 1.55 -0.28
C VAL A 411 -20.80 0.60 -0.70
N SER A 412 -20.68 -0.58 -0.06
CA SER A 412 -19.67 -1.56 -0.44
C SER A 412 -19.82 -2.00 -1.90
N ILE A 413 -21.05 -2.23 -2.37
CA ILE A 413 -21.29 -2.59 -3.78
C ILE A 413 -20.83 -1.46 -4.70
N ILE A 414 -21.15 -0.21 -4.39
CA ILE A 414 -20.76 0.95 -5.20
C ILE A 414 -19.22 1.10 -5.28
N ILE A 415 -18.53 0.99 -4.15
CA ILE A 415 -17.05 1.03 -4.09
C ILE A 415 -16.43 -0.16 -4.84
N LEU A 416 -17.04 -1.34 -4.77
CA LEU A 416 -16.57 -2.52 -5.48
C LEU A 416 -16.73 -2.37 -7.00
N VAL A 417 -17.86 -1.86 -7.48
CA VAL A 417 -18.08 -1.58 -8.91
C VAL A 417 -17.02 -0.63 -9.44
N ARG A 418 -16.73 0.46 -8.72
CA ARG A 418 -15.61 1.36 -9.04
C ARG A 418 -14.28 0.61 -9.10
N SER A 419 -13.98 -0.20 -8.10
CA SER A 419 -12.70 -0.93 -8.02
C SER A 419 -12.52 -1.91 -9.19
N VAL A 420 -13.59 -2.61 -9.59
CA VAL A 420 -13.60 -3.50 -10.77
C VAL A 420 -13.42 -2.70 -12.05
N PHE A 421 -14.13 -1.58 -12.20
CA PHE A 421 -13.94 -0.67 -13.33
C PHE A 421 -12.49 -0.23 -13.46
N ARG A 422 -11.85 0.18 -12.36
CA ARG A 422 -10.43 0.58 -12.34
C ARG A 422 -9.50 -0.57 -12.77
N VAL A 423 -9.78 -1.80 -12.35
CA VAL A 423 -9.01 -2.96 -12.87
C VAL A 423 -9.19 -3.13 -14.38
N VAL A 424 -10.42 -3.04 -14.89
CA VAL A 424 -10.69 -3.20 -16.33
C VAL A 424 -10.06 -2.07 -17.13
N GLU A 425 -10.13 -0.83 -16.64
CA GLU A 425 -9.46 0.34 -17.23
C GLU A 425 -7.96 0.11 -17.37
N TYR A 426 -7.27 -0.29 -16.28
CA TYR A 426 -5.84 -0.56 -16.31
C TYR A 426 -5.47 -1.80 -17.15
N LEU A 427 -6.33 -2.82 -17.22
CA LEU A 427 -6.11 -3.98 -18.09
C LEU A 427 -6.14 -3.65 -19.59
N GLN A 428 -6.85 -2.59 -19.98
CA GLN A 428 -6.87 -2.12 -21.37
C GLN A 428 -5.63 -1.29 -21.74
N GLY A 429 -4.81 -0.88 -20.76
CA GLY A 429 -3.60 -0.06 -20.96
C GLY A 429 -3.91 1.37 -21.42
N ASN A 430 -2.86 2.18 -21.64
CA ASN A 430 -3.00 3.60 -22.01
C ASN A 430 -3.80 3.82 -23.30
N GLY A 431 -3.78 2.88 -24.26
CA GLY A 431 -4.53 2.94 -25.53
C GLY A 431 -5.98 2.46 -25.45
N GLY A 432 -6.43 2.02 -24.28
CA GLY A 432 -7.74 1.42 -24.08
C GLY A 432 -8.92 2.34 -24.40
N TYR A 433 -10.05 1.76 -24.79
CA TYR A 433 -11.28 2.51 -25.04
C TYR A 433 -11.77 3.26 -23.79
N LEU A 434 -11.66 2.64 -22.60
CA LEU A 434 -12.09 3.24 -21.34
C LEU A 434 -11.28 4.48 -20.95
N ILE A 435 -9.95 4.38 -20.99
CA ILE A 435 -9.08 5.51 -20.64
C ILE A 435 -9.08 6.60 -21.72
N SER A 436 -9.45 6.29 -22.95
CA SER A 436 -9.54 7.26 -24.05
C SER A 436 -10.83 8.08 -24.04
N HIS A 437 -11.86 7.64 -23.32
CA HIS A 437 -13.16 8.32 -23.24
C HIS A 437 -13.42 8.83 -21.82
N GLU A 438 -13.34 10.14 -21.66
CA GLU A 438 -13.51 10.82 -20.37
C GLU A 438 -14.81 10.49 -19.63
N VAL A 439 -15.89 10.23 -20.38
CA VAL A 439 -17.23 9.96 -19.84
C VAL A 439 -17.20 8.80 -18.83
N PHE A 440 -16.37 7.78 -19.06
CA PHE A 440 -16.30 6.62 -18.16
C PHE A 440 -15.70 6.96 -16.81
N LEU A 441 -14.73 7.88 -16.77
CA LEU A 441 -14.18 8.38 -15.50
C LEU A 441 -15.26 9.10 -14.69
N TYR A 442 -16.07 9.95 -15.31
CA TYR A 442 -17.14 10.63 -14.56
C TYR A 442 -18.25 9.66 -14.10
N ILE A 443 -18.66 8.71 -14.94
CA ILE A 443 -19.75 7.78 -14.60
C ILE A 443 -19.30 6.75 -13.56
N PHE A 444 -18.20 6.05 -13.81
CA PHE A 444 -17.77 4.90 -13.01
C PHE A 444 -16.80 5.27 -11.89
N ASP A 445 -16.44 6.54 -11.77
CA ASP A 445 -15.58 7.03 -10.69
C ASP A 445 -16.25 8.17 -9.91
N ALA A 446 -16.47 9.31 -10.57
CA ALA A 446 -16.98 10.51 -9.91
C ALA A 446 -18.40 10.31 -9.35
N ILE A 447 -19.34 9.89 -10.19
CA ILE A 447 -20.75 9.73 -9.80
C ILE A 447 -20.89 8.65 -8.73
N LEU A 448 -20.19 7.52 -8.85
CA LEU A 448 -20.22 6.47 -7.84
C LEU A 448 -19.77 6.99 -6.46
N MET A 449 -18.70 7.77 -6.38
CA MET A 449 -18.25 8.33 -5.10
C MET A 449 -19.14 9.45 -4.58
N ALA A 450 -19.67 10.30 -5.46
CA ALA A 450 -20.64 11.31 -5.08
C ALA A 450 -21.88 10.66 -4.46
N ILE A 451 -22.38 9.55 -5.03
CA ILE A 451 -23.49 8.76 -4.45
C ILE A 451 -23.11 8.22 -3.07
N VAL A 452 -21.90 7.67 -2.88
CA VAL A 452 -21.43 7.20 -1.57
C VAL A 452 -21.43 8.34 -0.54
N MET A 453 -20.95 9.52 -0.92
CA MET A 453 -20.98 10.71 -0.06
C MET A 453 -22.40 11.16 0.25
N VAL A 454 -23.32 11.15 -0.71
CA VAL A 454 -24.74 11.49 -0.50
C VAL A 454 -25.41 10.49 0.45
N ILE A 455 -25.18 9.19 0.28
CA ILE A 455 -25.74 8.15 1.15
C ILE A 455 -25.33 8.41 2.60
N PHE A 456 -24.03 8.64 2.86
CA PHE A 456 -23.56 8.92 4.22
C PHE A 456 -23.91 10.31 4.74
N LEU A 457 -24.30 11.25 3.87
CA LEU A 457 -24.82 12.55 4.29
C LEU A 457 -26.26 12.45 4.81
N ILE A 458 -27.09 11.64 4.13
CA ILE A 458 -28.50 11.40 4.49
C ILE A 458 -28.57 10.45 5.69
N TRP A 459 -27.89 9.31 5.60
CA TRP A 459 -27.82 8.29 6.64
C TRP A 459 -26.53 8.44 7.44
N TYR A 460 -26.47 9.54 8.17
CA TYR A 460 -25.33 9.85 9.02
C TYR A 460 -25.34 8.98 10.28
N VAL A 461 -24.19 8.39 10.61
CA VAL A 461 -24.06 7.43 11.70
C VAL A 461 -23.74 8.14 13.02
N ASP A 462 -24.65 8.97 13.51
CA ASP A 462 -24.47 9.76 14.75
C ASP A 462 -24.71 8.93 16.03
N HIS A 463 -25.56 7.91 15.98
CA HIS A 463 -25.90 7.06 17.13
C HIS A 463 -24.81 6.07 17.55
N LEU A 464 -23.75 5.87 16.74
CA LEU A 464 -22.63 4.96 17.08
C LEU A 464 -21.50 5.65 17.86
N GLN A 465 -21.81 6.75 18.54
CA GLN A 465 -20.85 7.43 19.40
C GLN A 465 -20.55 6.63 20.66
N TYR A 466 -19.30 6.23 20.76
CA TYR A 466 -18.74 5.60 21.94
C TYR A 466 -18.38 6.72 22.93
N LYS A 467 -18.92 6.67 24.16
CA LYS A 467 -18.35 7.39 25.29
C LYS A 467 -17.12 6.58 25.74
N ASP A 468 -15.93 7.13 25.55
CA ASP A 468 -14.71 6.62 26.18
C ASP A 468 -14.90 6.69 27.71
N GLY A 469 -15.34 5.59 28.30
CA GLY A 469 -15.45 5.40 29.74
C GLY A 469 -15.05 3.96 30.05
N ASN A 470 -13.84 3.81 30.58
CA ASN A 470 -13.24 2.59 31.13
C ASN A 470 -13.34 1.32 30.27
N GLU A 471 -12.35 1.18 29.40
CA GLU A 471 -11.71 -0.12 29.20
C GLU A 471 -11.29 -0.64 30.60
N TYR A 472 -11.69 -1.86 30.97
CA TYR A 472 -11.26 -2.69 32.12
C TYR A 472 -12.24 -3.13 33.23
N ASP A 473 -13.54 -2.81 33.20
CA ASP A 473 -14.50 -3.48 34.13
C ASP A 473 -15.49 -4.35 33.35
N LEU A 474 -15.04 -5.54 32.97
CA LEU A 474 -15.92 -6.67 32.69
C LEU A 474 -15.72 -7.69 33.81
N GLU A 475 -16.34 -7.44 34.97
CA GLU A 475 -16.71 -8.55 35.84
C GLU A 475 -17.63 -9.48 35.04
N PRO A 476 -17.33 -10.78 34.96
CA PRO A 476 -18.34 -11.73 34.52
C PRO A 476 -19.49 -11.63 35.52
N CYS A 477 -20.72 -11.41 35.05
CA CYS A 477 -21.90 -11.64 35.88
C CYS A 477 -21.82 -13.09 36.40
N VAL A 478 -21.38 -13.23 37.65
CA VAL A 478 -21.63 -14.42 38.45
C VAL A 478 -23.15 -14.49 38.56
N VAL A 479 -23.72 -15.55 37.97
CA VAL A 479 -25.11 -15.90 38.20
C VAL A 479 -25.15 -16.34 39.65
N ASP A 480 -25.71 -15.51 40.53
CA ASP A 480 -26.09 -15.91 41.88
C ASP A 480 -27.20 -16.97 41.76
N GLU A 481 -26.80 -18.24 41.78
CA GLU A 481 -27.68 -19.33 42.17
C GLU A 481 -27.86 -19.28 43.69
N THR A 482 -28.72 -18.41 44.20
CA THR A 482 -29.34 -18.62 45.52
C THR A 482 -30.80 -18.18 45.53
N ASN A 483 -31.62 -19.02 46.16
CA ASN A 483 -33.05 -18.86 46.51
C ASN A 483 -34.09 -19.28 45.47
N SER A 484 -34.19 -20.59 45.23
CA SER A 484 -35.51 -21.24 45.28
C SER A 484 -35.66 -21.92 46.65
N SER A 485 -36.60 -21.39 47.44
CA SER A 485 -37.15 -22.02 48.65
C SER A 485 -37.90 -23.31 48.33
#